data_AF-A0A1U7N6E1-F1
#
_entry.id   AF-A0A1U7N6E1-F1
#
_cell.length_a   1.000
_cell.length_b   1.000
_cell.length_c   1.000
_cell.angle_alpha   90.00
_cell.angle_beta   90.00
_cell.angle_gamma   90.00
#
_symmetry.space_group_name_H-M   'P 1'
#
loop_
_entity.id
_entity.type
_entity.pdbx_description
1 polymer ?
#
loop_
_entity_poly.entity_id
_entity_poly.type
_entity_poly.pdbx_seq_one_letter_code
_entity_poly.pdbx_strand_id
1 'polypeptide(L)'
;MGYVYLIVQLQPNQQPTGLYKIGKTSRTPEKRLAQLRTSSTCDLEVYHWIRCLDYSAVEADLHRKFKDFRWNHGGREWFNFKNYNIHDVVEEMNSYVEDPAPPEPVYYSSEESESIYSYIGTAIGVLLLVLGVWGIASINNQPSLTKDQRNYYAAWNVFSRKNMDAFEQYTQAQEKFKKLADSSSHECVKKYGEDMVAVISESKTFLRSTGGDYRQAWKRFEVLRKQVWPKQPVCNRIMTGIHQKIN
;
A
#
# COMPACT_ATOMS: atom_id res chain seq x y z
N MET A 1 -16.13 -8.64 8.14
CA MET A 1 -15.50 -7.34 8.48
C MET A 1 -15.23 -7.27 9.97
N GLY A 2 -14.14 -6.62 10.35
CA GLY A 2 -13.80 -6.32 11.74
C GLY A 2 -12.79 -5.18 11.80
N TYR A 3 -12.19 -5.01 12.97
CA TYR A 3 -11.24 -3.95 13.24
C TYR A 3 -9.92 -4.53 13.67
N VAL A 4 -8.84 -3.89 13.21
CA VAL A 4 -7.51 -4.00 13.81
C VAL A 4 -7.22 -2.68 14.48
N TYR A 5 -6.81 -2.71 15.74
CA TYR A 5 -6.62 -1.53 16.57
C TYR A 5 -5.23 -1.49 17.18
N LEU A 6 -4.86 -0.27 17.56
CA LEU A 6 -3.69 0.09 18.32
C LEU A 6 -4.17 0.77 19.60
N ILE A 7 -3.98 0.12 20.75
CA ILE A 7 -4.27 0.69 22.07
C ILE A 7 -2.96 1.14 22.70
N VAL A 8 -2.92 2.33 23.28
CA VAL A 8 -1.77 2.85 24.01
C VAL A 8 -2.00 2.73 25.51
N GLN A 9 -0.94 2.37 26.24
CA GLN A 9 -0.92 2.49 27.70
C GLN A 9 -0.46 3.88 28.10
N LEU A 10 -1.23 4.53 28.96
CA LEU A 10 -0.97 5.87 29.46
C LEU A 10 -0.32 5.85 30.84
N GLN A 11 0.46 6.89 31.11
CA GLN A 11 0.95 7.24 32.44
C GLN A 11 -0.17 7.96 33.23
N PRO A 12 -0.06 8.12 34.56
CA PRO A 12 -1.05 8.85 35.36
C PRO A 12 -1.32 10.29 34.89
N ASN A 13 -0.34 10.93 34.23
CA ASN A 13 -0.47 12.26 33.62
C ASN A 13 -1.03 12.24 32.18
N GLN A 14 -1.65 11.12 31.75
CA GLN A 14 -2.21 10.89 30.42
C GLN A 14 -1.20 10.94 29.26
N GLN A 15 0.10 10.87 29.53
CA GLN A 15 1.12 10.76 28.48
C GLN A 15 1.32 9.30 28.04
N PRO A 16 1.53 9.03 26.74
CA PRO A 16 1.90 7.71 26.25
C PRO A 16 3.14 7.14 26.95
N THR A 17 3.08 5.88 27.39
CA THR A 17 4.24 5.18 27.96
C THR A 17 5.25 4.72 26.90
N GLY A 18 4.82 4.66 25.64
CA GLY A 18 5.54 3.95 24.57
C GLY A 18 5.16 2.48 24.44
N LEU A 19 4.30 1.96 25.34
CA LEU A 19 3.74 0.62 25.23
C LEU A 19 2.41 0.64 24.49
N TYR A 20 2.33 -0.17 23.45
CA TYR A 20 1.16 -0.27 22.59
C TYR A 20 0.74 -1.72 22.43
N LYS A 21 -0.56 -1.94 22.28
CA LYS A 21 -1.17 -3.22 22.00
C LYS A 21 -1.73 -3.22 20.58
N ILE A 22 -1.26 -4.13 19.74
CA ILE A 22 -1.89 -4.41 18.44
C ILE A 22 -2.87 -5.56 18.66
N GLY A 23 -4.14 -5.32 18.40
CA GLY A 23 -5.17 -6.34 18.58
C GLY A 23 -6.29 -6.22 17.56
N LYS A 24 -7.25 -7.13 17.68
CA LYS A 24 -8.37 -7.21 16.74
C LYS A 24 -9.71 -7.47 17.42
N THR A 25 -10.81 -7.10 16.77
CA THR A 25 -12.16 -7.26 17.30
C THR A 25 -13.23 -7.20 16.20
N SER A 26 -14.31 -7.96 16.35
CA SER A 26 -15.50 -7.83 15.50
C SER A 26 -16.44 -6.70 15.95
N ARG A 27 -16.28 -6.20 17.18
CA ARG A 27 -16.98 -5.04 17.76
C ARG A 27 -16.15 -3.77 17.58
N THR A 28 -16.69 -2.59 17.88
CA THR A 28 -15.89 -1.36 17.82
C THR A 28 -14.71 -1.40 18.81
N PRO A 29 -13.57 -0.78 18.49
CA PRO A 29 -12.40 -0.73 19.37
C PRO A 29 -12.69 -0.19 20.77
N GLU A 30 -13.60 0.77 20.92
CA GLU A 30 -13.97 1.37 22.22
C GLU A 30 -14.72 0.37 23.10
N LYS A 31 -15.61 -0.44 22.51
CA LYS A 31 -16.29 -1.53 23.23
C LYS A 31 -15.29 -2.59 23.69
N ARG A 32 -14.27 -2.87 22.87
CA ARG A 32 -13.18 -3.79 23.25
C ARG A 32 -12.29 -3.19 24.34
N LEU A 33 -11.97 -1.91 24.25
CA LEU A 33 -11.22 -1.17 25.26
C LEU A 33 -11.92 -1.22 26.62
N ALA A 34 -13.24 -1.01 26.66
CA ALA A 34 -14.03 -1.09 27.88
C ALA A 34 -13.92 -2.47 28.57
N GLN A 35 -13.88 -3.56 27.79
CA GLN A 35 -13.66 -4.91 28.30
C GLN A 35 -12.23 -5.13 28.82
N LEU A 36 -11.22 -4.51 28.20
CA LEU A 36 -9.84 -4.65 28.65
C LEU A 36 -9.61 -3.92 29.99
N ARG A 37 -10.25 -2.75 30.16
CA ARG A 37 -10.18 -1.95 31.38
C ARG A 37 -10.68 -2.67 32.63
N THR A 38 -11.60 -3.62 32.52
CA THR A 38 -12.04 -4.40 33.70
C THR A 38 -10.96 -5.29 34.29
N SER A 39 -9.89 -5.55 33.54
CA SER A 39 -8.78 -6.45 33.92
C SER A 39 -7.42 -5.76 33.99
N SER A 40 -7.36 -4.45 33.73
CA SER A 40 -6.12 -3.68 33.68
C SER A 40 -6.09 -2.66 34.82
N THR A 41 -4.97 -2.57 35.53
CA THR A 41 -4.71 -1.50 36.51
C THR A 41 -4.21 -0.21 35.85
N CYS A 42 -3.87 -0.27 34.56
CA CYS A 42 -3.32 0.84 33.81
C CYS A 42 -4.39 1.53 32.96
N ASP A 43 -4.24 2.83 32.77
CA ASP A 43 -5.05 3.61 31.84
C ASP A 43 -4.70 3.23 30.40
N LEU A 44 -5.74 3.00 29.61
CA LEU A 44 -5.65 2.56 28.21
C LEU A 44 -6.51 3.45 27.33
N GLU A 45 -6.01 3.78 26.14
CA GLU A 45 -6.72 4.58 25.13
C GLU A 45 -6.61 3.93 23.75
N VAL A 46 -7.65 4.06 22.92
CA VAL A 46 -7.57 3.68 21.50
C VAL A 46 -6.79 4.76 20.77
N TYR A 47 -5.57 4.44 20.32
CA TYR A 47 -4.71 5.37 19.61
C TYR A 47 -5.03 5.44 18.12
N HIS A 48 -5.23 4.28 17.48
CA HIS A 48 -5.58 4.18 16.06
C HIS A 48 -6.35 2.90 15.78
N TRP A 49 -7.10 2.85 14.69
CA TRP A 49 -7.71 1.62 14.20
C TRP A 49 -8.03 1.70 12.71
N ILE A 50 -8.18 0.54 12.10
CA ILE A 50 -8.62 0.37 10.72
C ILE A 50 -9.77 -0.65 10.67
N ARG A 51 -10.63 -0.52 9.66
CA ARG A 51 -11.68 -1.50 9.36
C ARG A 51 -11.28 -2.28 8.12
N CYS A 52 -11.28 -3.60 8.19
CA CYS A 52 -10.89 -4.47 7.08
C CYS A 52 -11.70 -5.77 7.06
N LEU A 53 -11.71 -6.45 5.91
CA LEU A 53 -12.42 -7.72 5.73
C LEU A 53 -11.75 -8.85 6.51
N ASP A 54 -10.46 -9.08 6.27
CA ASP A 54 -9.64 -10.09 6.94
C ASP A 54 -8.76 -9.51 8.05
N TYR A 55 -9.42 -8.93 9.05
CA TYR A 55 -8.78 -8.36 10.23
C TYR A 55 -7.97 -9.39 11.05
N SER A 56 -8.15 -10.69 10.81
CA SER A 56 -7.36 -11.74 11.45
C SER A 56 -6.01 -11.94 10.78
N ALA A 57 -5.96 -11.99 9.45
CA ALA A 57 -4.70 -12.06 8.72
C ALA A 57 -3.88 -10.77 8.88
N VAL A 58 -4.54 -9.60 8.84
CA VAL A 58 -3.87 -8.30 8.99
C VAL A 58 -3.19 -8.17 10.35
N GLU A 59 -3.87 -8.52 11.44
CA GLU A 59 -3.26 -8.48 12.78
C GLU A 59 -2.09 -9.45 12.92
N ALA A 60 -2.19 -10.66 12.39
CA ALA A 60 -1.09 -11.62 12.40
C ALA A 60 0.14 -11.13 11.61
N ASP A 61 -0.07 -10.45 10.48
CA ASP A 61 1.01 -9.85 9.69
C ASP A 61 1.68 -8.69 10.43
N LEU A 62 0.90 -7.77 11.01
CA LEU A 62 1.42 -6.67 11.84
C LEU A 62 2.23 -7.22 13.03
N HIS A 63 1.75 -8.26 13.69
CA HIS A 63 2.46 -8.94 14.78
C HIS A 63 3.78 -9.57 14.36
N ARG A 64 3.84 -10.10 13.13
CA ARG A 64 5.06 -10.65 12.54
C ARG A 64 6.03 -9.53 12.15
N LYS A 65 5.51 -8.45 11.58
CA LYS A 65 6.30 -7.31 11.11
C LYS A 65 6.97 -6.55 12.26
N PHE A 66 6.24 -6.34 13.35
CA PHE A 66 6.75 -5.64 14.53
C PHE A 66 7.25 -6.59 15.62
N LYS A 67 7.59 -7.84 15.28
CA LYS A 67 8.01 -8.86 16.26
C LYS A 67 9.20 -8.41 17.14
N ASP A 68 10.12 -7.61 16.59
CA ASP A 68 11.33 -7.17 17.28
C ASP A 68 11.03 -6.09 18.35
N PHE A 69 9.84 -5.49 18.29
CA PHE A 69 9.34 -4.56 19.30
C PHE A 69 8.49 -5.24 20.36
N ARG A 70 8.29 -6.56 20.32
CA ARG A 70 7.42 -7.24 21.30
C ARG A 70 7.92 -7.05 22.73
N TRP A 71 6.99 -6.73 23.62
CA TRP A 71 7.27 -6.56 25.03
C TRP A 71 7.06 -7.89 25.78
N ASN A 72 8.17 -8.49 26.23
CA ASN A 72 8.18 -9.83 26.82
C ASN A 72 7.30 -9.99 28.07
N HIS A 73 6.95 -8.91 28.77
CA HIS A 73 6.14 -8.95 30.00
C HIS A 73 4.64 -8.77 29.76
N GLY A 74 4.22 -8.27 28.59
CA GLY A 74 2.81 -8.03 28.27
C GLY A 74 2.13 -9.20 27.55
N GLY A 75 2.85 -10.28 27.27
CA GLY A 75 2.39 -11.34 26.38
C GLY A 75 2.59 -10.99 24.89
N ARG A 76 1.98 -11.78 24.00
CA ARG A 76 2.30 -11.72 22.55
C ARG A 76 1.74 -10.50 21.80
N GLU A 77 0.87 -9.73 22.44
CA GLU A 77 0.09 -8.66 21.80
C GLU A 77 0.58 -7.25 22.14
N TRP A 78 1.59 -7.13 23.00
CA TRP A 78 2.13 -5.84 23.45
C TRP A 78 3.51 -5.57 22.85
N PHE A 79 3.75 -4.31 22.52
CA PHE A 79 4.91 -3.82 21.79
C PHE A 79 5.46 -2.57 22.47
N ASN A 80 6.77 -2.46 22.56
CA ASN A 80 7.49 -1.30 23.06
C ASN A 80 8.01 -0.47 21.88
N PHE A 81 7.31 0.62 21.58
CA PHE A 81 7.65 1.57 20.53
C PHE A 81 8.27 2.86 21.08
N LYS A 82 8.83 2.86 22.31
CA LYS A 82 9.41 4.07 22.93
C LYS A 82 10.49 4.73 22.07
N ASN A 83 11.26 3.92 21.34
CA ASN A 83 12.33 4.38 20.44
C ASN A 83 11.96 4.17 18.96
N TYR A 84 10.67 4.03 18.65
CA TYR A 84 10.17 3.80 17.29
C TYR A 84 9.16 4.90 16.93
N ASN A 85 9.13 5.29 15.65
CA ASN A 85 8.17 6.29 15.20
C ASN A 85 6.79 5.64 15.09
N ILE A 86 5.88 5.98 16.01
CA ILE A 86 4.53 5.41 16.04
C ILE A 86 3.74 5.72 14.76
N HIS A 87 4.06 6.80 14.04
CA HIS A 87 3.43 7.11 12.76
C HIS A 87 3.74 6.04 11.69
N ASP A 88 4.91 5.41 11.73
CA ASP A 88 5.27 4.35 10.78
C ASP A 88 4.37 3.09 11.02
N VAL A 89 3.97 2.83 12.28
CA VAL A 89 2.99 1.77 12.61
C VAL A 89 1.60 2.11 12.07
N VAL A 90 1.17 3.36 12.24
CA VAL A 90 -0.13 3.84 11.75
C VAL A 90 -0.20 3.80 10.22
N GLU A 91 0.85 4.24 9.54
CA GLU A 91 0.98 4.17 8.08
C GLU A 91 0.90 2.72 7.60
N GLU A 92 1.60 1.81 8.28
CA GLU A 92 1.54 0.39 7.96
C GLU A 92 0.13 -0.17 8.14
N MET A 93 -0.55 0.14 9.25
CA MET A 93 -1.95 -0.25 9.46
C MET A 93 -2.86 0.28 8.33
N ASN A 94 -2.72 1.55 7.97
CA ASN A 94 -3.53 2.16 6.91
C ASN A 94 -3.32 1.51 5.55
N SER A 95 -2.14 0.91 5.29
CA SER A 95 -1.88 0.19 4.03
C SER A 95 -2.75 -1.07 3.82
N TYR A 96 -3.47 -1.54 4.85
CA TYR A 96 -4.44 -2.65 4.75
C TYR A 96 -5.89 -2.18 4.62
N VAL A 97 -6.15 -0.87 4.65
CA VAL A 97 -7.45 -0.34 4.27
C VAL A 97 -7.50 -0.43 2.77
N GLU A 98 -8.25 -1.41 2.24
CA GLU A 98 -8.64 -1.39 0.83
C GLU A 98 -9.31 -0.03 0.58
N ASP A 99 -8.78 0.73 -0.38
CA ASP A 99 -9.50 1.90 -0.89
C ASP A 99 -10.90 1.39 -1.25
N PRO A 100 -11.99 1.91 -0.64
CA PRO A 100 -13.31 1.50 -1.05
C PRO A 100 -13.35 1.72 -2.55
N ALA A 101 -13.57 0.64 -3.31
CA ALA A 101 -13.65 0.71 -4.76
C ALA A 101 -14.49 1.95 -5.10
N PRO A 102 -13.99 2.87 -5.95
CA PRO A 102 -14.73 4.07 -6.27
C PRO A 102 -16.17 3.64 -6.58
N PRO A 103 -17.17 4.31 -5.97
CA PRO A 103 -18.55 3.84 -6.03
C PRO A 103 -18.84 3.49 -7.48
N GLU A 104 -19.30 2.25 -7.72
CA GLU A 104 -19.61 1.82 -9.09
C GLU A 104 -20.42 2.94 -9.73
N PRO A 105 -20.05 3.41 -10.94
CA PRO A 105 -20.80 4.46 -11.58
C PRO A 105 -22.26 4.00 -11.59
N VAL A 106 -23.14 4.82 -10.99
CA VAL A 106 -24.57 4.53 -10.95
C VAL A 106 -25.05 4.47 -12.39
N TYR A 107 -25.03 3.27 -12.95
CA TYR A 107 -25.63 3.00 -14.24
C TYR A 107 -27.12 3.13 -14.00
N TYR A 108 -27.71 4.23 -14.49
CA TYR A 108 -29.14 4.26 -14.71
C TYR A 108 -29.44 3.12 -15.67
N SER A 109 -29.94 2.01 -15.11
CA SER A 109 -30.48 0.91 -15.85
C SER A 109 -31.65 1.46 -16.65
N SER A 110 -31.41 1.79 -17.91
CA SER A 110 -32.47 1.81 -18.91
C SER A 110 -32.95 0.37 -19.00
N GLU A 111 -34.07 0.07 -18.35
CA GLU A 111 -34.78 -1.19 -18.51
C GLU A 111 -35.05 -1.40 -19.99
N GLU A 112 -34.29 -2.28 -20.66
CA GLU A 112 -34.80 -3.07 -21.77
C GLU A 112 -34.12 -4.45 -21.86
N SER A 113 -34.98 -5.46 -21.83
CA SER A 113 -34.93 -6.77 -22.49
C SER A 113 -33.87 -7.81 -22.10
N GLU A 114 -34.37 -8.84 -21.41
CA GLU A 114 -34.31 -10.28 -21.73
C GLU A 114 -32.97 -10.99 -22.07
N SER A 115 -32.67 -11.96 -21.20
CA SER A 115 -32.48 -13.40 -21.52
C SER A 115 -31.15 -13.89 -22.15
N ILE A 116 -30.72 -15.05 -21.63
CA ILE A 116 -29.85 -16.11 -22.21
C ILE A 116 -28.38 -16.19 -21.71
N TYR A 117 -27.99 -17.45 -21.42
CA TYR A 117 -26.72 -18.06 -20.96
C TYR A 117 -26.55 -18.18 -19.44
N SER A 118 -26.82 -19.31 -18.77
CA SER A 118 -26.59 -20.75 -19.04
C SER A 118 -25.12 -21.13 -19.27
N TYR A 119 -24.57 -21.86 -18.30
CA TYR A 119 -23.46 -22.81 -18.37
C TYR A 119 -22.03 -22.25 -18.63
N ILE A 120 -21.13 -22.43 -17.66
CA ILE A 120 -20.03 -23.42 -17.71
C ILE A 120 -19.46 -23.55 -16.30
N GLY A 121 -19.45 -24.78 -15.80
CA GLY A 121 -18.79 -25.18 -14.57
C GLY A 121 -17.34 -25.60 -14.76
N THR A 122 -16.68 -25.77 -13.61
CA THR A 122 -15.63 -26.77 -13.32
C THR A 122 -14.36 -26.77 -14.19
N ALA A 123 -13.34 -26.01 -13.74
CA ALA A 123 -11.93 -26.40 -13.87
C ALA A 123 -11.05 -25.55 -12.93
N ILE A 124 -11.04 -25.85 -11.63
CA ILE A 124 -10.02 -25.34 -10.69
C ILE A 124 -9.38 -26.55 -10.01
N GLY A 125 -8.30 -27.02 -10.62
CA GLY A 125 -7.45 -28.06 -10.07
C GLY A 125 -6.13 -28.03 -10.83
N VAL A 126 -5.03 -27.87 -10.10
CA VAL A 126 -3.63 -27.87 -10.57
C VAL A 126 -3.09 -26.52 -11.09
N LEU A 127 -2.76 -25.59 -10.18
CA LEU A 127 -1.75 -24.55 -10.47
C LEU A 127 -1.12 -23.92 -9.19
N LEU A 128 -0.53 -24.73 -8.30
CA LEU A 128 0.17 -24.21 -7.11
C LEU A 128 1.57 -24.84 -6.88
N LEU A 129 2.38 -24.97 -7.93
CA LEU A 129 3.77 -25.44 -7.79
C LEU A 129 4.82 -24.68 -8.65
N VAL A 130 4.59 -23.42 -9.05
CA VAL A 130 5.58 -22.63 -9.82
C VAL A 130 5.72 -21.19 -9.29
N LEU A 131 5.92 -21.01 -7.99
CA LEU A 131 6.04 -19.68 -7.36
C LEU A 131 7.49 -19.13 -7.26
N GLY A 132 8.44 -19.66 -8.05
CA GLY A 132 9.84 -19.21 -8.03
C GLY A 132 10.28 -18.31 -9.19
N VAL A 133 9.60 -18.35 -10.34
CA VAL A 133 10.07 -17.71 -11.60
C VAL A 133 9.01 -16.82 -12.27
N TRP A 134 7.79 -16.74 -11.72
CA TRP A 134 6.63 -16.13 -12.39
C TRP A 134 6.38 -14.64 -12.13
N GLY A 135 7.28 -13.94 -11.42
CA GLY A 135 7.14 -12.49 -11.20
C GLY A 135 7.23 -11.65 -12.48
N ILE A 136 7.82 -12.19 -13.56
CA ILE A 136 7.99 -11.49 -14.84
C ILE A 136 7.02 -12.03 -15.92
N ALA A 137 6.64 -13.32 -15.86
CA ALA A 137 5.73 -13.94 -16.83
C ALA A 137 4.25 -13.58 -16.61
N SER A 138 3.82 -13.31 -15.37
CA SER A 138 2.41 -13.00 -15.08
C SER A 138 1.93 -11.64 -15.65
N ILE A 139 2.85 -10.71 -15.94
CA ILE A 139 2.49 -9.38 -16.46
C ILE A 139 2.20 -9.41 -17.97
N ASN A 140 2.79 -10.35 -18.70
CA ASN A 140 2.62 -10.43 -20.16
C ASN A 140 1.30 -11.09 -20.59
N ASN A 141 0.52 -11.66 -19.66
CA ASN A 141 -0.68 -12.42 -19.99
C ASN A 141 -1.97 -11.84 -19.39
N GLN A 142 -1.98 -10.57 -18.95
CA GLN A 142 -3.22 -9.84 -18.68
C GLN A 142 -3.76 -9.25 -20.01
N PRO A 143 -4.77 -9.87 -20.65
CA PRO A 143 -5.18 -9.54 -22.01
C PRO A 143 -5.89 -8.18 -22.12
N SER A 144 -6.24 -7.56 -20.98
CA SER A 144 -7.05 -6.35 -20.90
C SER A 144 -6.24 -5.05 -20.80
N LEU A 145 -4.91 -5.11 -20.63
CA LEU A 145 -4.08 -3.92 -20.48
C LEU A 145 -3.49 -3.47 -21.83
N THR A 146 -3.50 -2.15 -22.07
CA THR A 146 -2.75 -1.55 -23.17
C THR A 146 -1.24 -1.68 -22.94
N LYS A 147 -0.44 -1.50 -23.98
CA LYS A 147 1.04 -1.50 -23.86
C LYS A 147 1.52 -0.43 -22.87
N ASP A 148 0.91 0.75 -22.90
CA ASP A 148 1.21 1.86 -21.98
C ASP A 148 0.87 1.48 -20.53
N GLN A 149 -0.27 0.82 -20.30
CA GLN A 149 -0.65 0.31 -18.97
C GLN A 149 0.35 -0.70 -18.44
N ARG A 150 0.77 -1.68 -19.25
CA ARG A 150 1.77 -2.68 -18.85
C ARG A 150 3.12 -2.04 -18.51
N ASN A 151 3.57 -1.09 -19.33
CA ASN A 151 4.84 -0.42 -19.11
C ASN A 151 4.82 0.47 -17.86
N TYR A 152 3.74 1.22 -17.66
CA TYR A 152 3.55 2.02 -16.45
C TYR A 152 3.48 1.12 -15.22
N TYR A 153 2.72 0.02 -15.27
CA TYR A 153 2.64 -0.96 -14.18
C TYR A 153 4.01 -1.54 -13.83
N ALA A 154 4.78 -1.95 -14.84
CA ALA A 154 6.13 -2.46 -14.63
C ALA A 154 7.07 -1.41 -14.03
N ALA A 155 6.89 -0.12 -14.35
CA ALA A 155 7.66 0.97 -13.78
C ALA A 155 7.24 1.28 -12.33
N TRP A 156 5.94 1.33 -12.07
CA TRP A 156 5.37 1.60 -10.76
C TRP A 156 5.66 0.50 -9.74
N ASN A 157 5.65 -0.75 -10.19
CA ASN A 157 5.96 -1.90 -9.33
C ASN A 157 7.39 -1.94 -8.81
N VAL A 158 8.30 -1.16 -9.41
CA VAL A 158 9.64 -0.97 -8.83
C VAL A 158 9.55 -0.18 -7.53
N PHE A 159 8.59 0.75 -7.43
CA PHE A 159 8.36 1.60 -6.26
C PHE A 159 7.39 1.00 -5.23
N SER A 160 6.47 0.11 -5.64
CA SER A 160 5.49 -0.49 -4.72
C SER A 160 6.08 -1.58 -3.81
N ARG A 161 7.30 -2.06 -4.08
CA ARG A 161 7.99 -3.02 -3.21
C ARG A 161 8.55 -2.26 -2.00
N LYS A 162 8.05 -2.60 -0.81
CA LYS A 162 8.32 -1.99 0.52
C LYS A 162 9.80 -1.98 1.00
N ASN A 163 10.78 -2.19 0.12
CA ASN A 163 12.21 -2.15 0.43
C ASN A 163 12.93 -1.18 -0.52
N MET A 164 12.65 0.13 -0.49
CA MET A 164 13.45 1.12 -1.24
C MET A 164 14.79 1.45 -0.56
N ASP A 165 15.48 0.41 -0.10
CA ASP A 165 16.76 0.46 0.59
C ASP A 165 17.96 0.34 -0.36
N ALA A 166 17.72 0.31 -1.68
CA ALA A 166 18.78 0.11 -2.67
C ALA A 166 18.75 1.15 -3.80
N PHE A 167 19.92 1.76 -4.05
CA PHE A 167 20.22 2.57 -5.25
C PHE A 167 19.83 1.87 -6.56
N GLU A 168 19.89 0.54 -6.57
CA GLU A 168 19.53 -0.31 -7.69
C GLU A 168 18.05 -0.15 -8.11
N GLN A 169 17.14 0.06 -7.16
CA GLN A 169 15.72 0.23 -7.49
C GLN A 169 15.44 1.55 -8.20
N TYR A 170 16.13 2.63 -7.82
CA TYR A 170 16.04 3.88 -8.58
C TYR A 170 16.55 3.67 -10.01
N THR A 171 17.58 2.86 -10.21
CA THR A 171 18.09 2.55 -11.55
C THR A 171 17.10 1.72 -12.38
N GLN A 172 16.53 0.67 -11.79
CA GLN A 172 15.48 -0.13 -12.43
C GLN A 172 14.25 0.71 -12.77
N ALA A 173 13.80 1.57 -11.85
CA ALA A 173 12.66 2.45 -12.09
C ALA A 173 12.96 3.41 -13.25
N GLN A 174 14.15 4.01 -13.27
CA GLN A 174 14.59 4.91 -14.34
C GLN A 174 14.51 4.22 -15.70
N GLU A 175 15.01 2.99 -15.82
CA GLU A 175 14.95 2.21 -17.06
C GLU A 175 13.52 1.90 -17.50
N LYS A 176 12.62 1.57 -16.57
CA LYS A 176 11.22 1.30 -16.88
C LYS A 176 10.46 2.56 -17.33
N PHE A 177 10.69 3.70 -16.68
CA PHE A 177 10.11 4.97 -17.10
C PHE A 177 10.67 5.46 -18.43
N LYS A 178 11.97 5.23 -18.69
CA LYS A 178 12.56 5.46 -20.01
C LYS A 178 11.88 4.61 -21.08
N LYS A 179 11.68 3.31 -20.81
CA LYS A 179 10.94 2.42 -21.74
C LYS A 179 9.49 2.87 -21.96
N LEU A 180 8.80 3.37 -20.92
CA LEU A 180 7.47 3.95 -21.06
C LEU A 180 7.50 5.15 -22.01
N ALA A 181 8.46 6.06 -21.83
CA ALA A 181 8.65 7.21 -22.70
C ALA A 181 8.91 6.81 -24.15
N ASP A 182 9.87 5.91 -24.37
CA ASP A 182 10.33 5.50 -25.70
C ASP A 182 9.25 4.74 -26.48
N SER A 183 8.30 4.09 -25.80
CA SER A 183 7.41 3.10 -26.41
C SER A 183 5.93 3.45 -26.43
N SER A 184 5.54 4.58 -25.82
CA SER A 184 4.17 5.07 -25.80
C SER A 184 3.82 5.82 -27.08
N SER A 185 2.60 5.61 -27.56
CA SER A 185 2.02 6.37 -28.68
C SER A 185 1.33 7.66 -28.22
N HIS A 186 1.15 7.86 -26.91
CA HIS A 186 0.50 9.04 -26.35
C HIS A 186 1.56 10.05 -25.90
N GLU A 187 1.61 11.21 -26.56
CA GLU A 187 2.59 12.26 -26.26
C GLU A 187 2.65 12.64 -24.77
N CYS A 188 1.50 12.60 -24.10
CA CYS A 188 1.44 12.91 -22.68
C CYS A 188 2.01 11.83 -21.76
N VAL A 189 1.84 10.55 -22.11
CA VAL A 189 2.43 9.42 -21.39
C VAL A 189 3.94 9.41 -21.62
N LYS A 190 4.36 9.74 -22.85
CA LYS A 190 5.76 9.93 -23.19
C LYS A 190 6.40 11.02 -22.34
N LYS A 191 5.82 12.21 -22.35
CA LYS A 191 6.29 13.34 -21.52
C LYS A 191 6.33 12.98 -20.03
N TYR A 192 5.31 12.31 -19.50
CA TYR A 192 5.32 11.86 -18.11
C TYR A 192 6.46 10.87 -17.83
N GLY A 193 6.72 9.93 -18.74
CA GLY A 193 7.86 9.02 -18.65
C GLY A 193 9.20 9.77 -18.60
N GLU A 194 9.39 10.77 -19.46
CA GLU A 194 10.59 11.63 -19.49
C GLU A 194 10.76 12.43 -18.20
N ASP A 195 9.68 13.09 -17.75
CA ASP A 195 9.67 13.88 -16.52
C ASP A 195 9.98 12.98 -15.29
N MET A 196 9.45 11.76 -15.26
CA MET A 196 9.76 10.77 -14.21
C MET A 196 11.22 10.32 -14.23
N VAL A 197 11.83 10.15 -15.41
CA VAL A 197 13.28 9.86 -15.52
C VAL A 197 14.11 10.99 -14.90
N ALA A 198 13.72 12.26 -15.12
CA ALA A 198 14.38 13.41 -14.52
C ALA A 198 14.25 13.41 -12.98
N VAL A 199 13.03 13.20 -12.47
CA VAL A 199 12.75 13.11 -11.01
C VAL A 199 13.58 12.00 -10.35
N ILE A 200 13.68 10.85 -10.99
CA ILE A 200 14.46 9.70 -10.48
C ILE A 200 15.96 10.02 -10.49
N SER A 201 16.47 10.66 -11.55
CA SER A 201 17.87 11.08 -11.65
C SER A 201 18.25 12.08 -10.56
N GLU A 202 17.37 13.06 -10.28
CA GLU A 202 17.56 14.01 -9.20
C GLU A 202 17.57 13.32 -7.83
N SER A 203 16.63 12.39 -7.61
CA SER A 203 16.55 11.62 -6.37
C SER A 203 17.78 10.75 -6.13
N LYS A 204 18.34 10.14 -7.20
CA LYS A 204 19.63 9.41 -7.15
C LYS A 204 20.81 10.32 -6.80
N THR A 205 20.84 11.52 -7.36
CA THR A 205 21.88 12.51 -7.08
C THR A 205 21.81 12.96 -5.62
N PHE A 206 20.60 13.24 -5.13
CA PHE A 206 20.36 13.57 -3.73
C PHE A 206 20.80 12.43 -2.79
N LEU A 207 20.40 11.18 -3.08
CA LEU A 207 20.78 10.01 -2.30
C LEU A 207 22.32 9.85 -2.18
N ARG A 208 23.05 10.11 -3.27
CA ARG A 208 24.53 10.12 -3.25
C ARG A 208 25.08 11.23 -2.37
N SER A 209 24.49 12.43 -2.44
CA SER A 209 24.95 13.59 -1.67
C SER A 209 24.71 13.46 -0.16
N THR A 210 23.70 12.69 0.26
CA THR A 210 23.35 12.49 1.67
C THR A 210 24.00 11.25 2.29
N GLY A 211 24.93 10.59 1.59
CA GLY A 211 25.58 9.38 2.10
C GLY A 211 24.63 8.17 2.20
N GLY A 212 23.59 8.13 1.37
CA GLY A 212 22.65 7.00 1.35
C GLY A 212 21.46 7.16 2.30
N ASP A 213 21.06 8.38 2.67
CA ASP A 213 19.79 8.57 3.39
C ASP A 213 18.59 8.34 2.46
N TYR A 214 18.19 7.08 2.37
CA TYR A 214 17.06 6.61 1.56
C TYR A 214 15.73 7.24 1.96
N ARG A 215 15.52 7.52 3.26
CA ARG A 215 14.28 8.10 3.76
C ARG A 215 14.11 9.53 3.24
N GLN A 216 15.17 10.32 3.28
CA GLN A 216 15.14 11.68 2.74
C GLN A 216 15.06 11.68 1.20
N ALA A 217 15.78 10.78 0.53
CA ALA A 217 15.70 10.64 -0.92
C ALA A 217 14.27 10.28 -1.38
N TRP A 218 13.61 9.38 -0.66
CA TRP A 218 12.21 9.01 -0.93
C TRP A 218 11.25 10.18 -0.71
N LYS A 219 11.38 10.90 0.40
CA LYS A 219 10.57 12.12 0.65
C LYS A 219 10.74 13.13 -0.47
N ARG A 220 11.97 13.34 -0.96
CA ARG A 220 12.24 14.24 -2.09
C ARG A 220 11.59 13.72 -3.38
N PHE A 221 11.74 12.43 -3.68
CA PHE A 221 11.10 11.79 -4.82
C PHE A 221 9.57 11.99 -4.80
N GLU A 222 8.91 11.74 -3.67
CA GLU A 222 7.47 11.93 -3.48
C GLU A 222 7.01 13.37 -3.81
N VAL A 223 7.79 14.37 -3.37
CA VAL A 223 7.52 15.79 -3.65
C VAL A 223 7.65 16.08 -5.14
N LEU A 224 8.77 15.67 -5.75
CA LEU A 224 9.05 15.92 -7.17
C LEU A 224 8.06 15.18 -8.09
N ARG A 225 7.71 13.94 -7.76
CA ARG A 225 6.72 13.14 -8.49
C ARG A 225 5.37 13.86 -8.62
N LYS A 226 4.91 14.48 -7.53
CA LYS A 226 3.64 15.23 -7.52
C LYS A 226 3.68 16.45 -8.44
N GLN A 227 4.86 17.04 -8.66
CA GLN A 227 5.02 18.20 -9.53
C GLN A 227 4.95 17.84 -11.03
N VAL A 228 5.40 16.63 -11.39
CA VAL A 228 5.40 16.13 -12.77
C VAL A 228 4.13 15.39 -13.18
N TRP A 229 3.18 15.21 -12.26
CA TRP A 229 1.89 14.61 -12.59
C TRP A 229 1.17 15.44 -13.66
N PRO A 230 0.60 14.83 -14.72
CA PRO A 230 0.03 15.60 -15.82
C PRO A 230 -1.16 16.44 -15.36
N LYS A 231 -1.06 17.76 -15.55
CA LYS A 231 -2.13 18.71 -15.22
C LYS A 231 -3.20 18.82 -16.30
N GLN A 232 -2.88 18.43 -17.53
CA GLN A 232 -3.84 18.46 -18.63
C GLN A 232 -4.93 17.40 -18.40
N PRO A 233 -6.24 17.75 -18.50
CA PRO A 233 -7.32 16.83 -18.15
C PRO A 233 -7.32 15.50 -18.91
N VAL A 234 -6.99 15.54 -20.21
CA VAL A 234 -6.91 14.34 -21.06
C VAL A 234 -5.82 13.40 -20.58
N CYS A 235 -4.64 13.95 -20.30
CA CYS A 235 -3.49 13.22 -19.79
C CYS A 235 -3.75 12.67 -18.40
N ASN A 236 -4.35 13.49 -17.54
CA ASN A 236 -4.75 13.07 -16.20
C ASN A 236 -5.75 11.92 -16.27
N ARG A 237 -6.73 11.95 -17.17
CA ARG A 237 -7.69 10.84 -17.36
C ARG A 237 -6.99 9.55 -17.82
N ILE A 238 -6.06 9.65 -18.77
CA ILE A 238 -5.26 8.49 -19.23
C ILE A 238 -4.44 7.92 -18.07
N MET A 239 -3.68 8.76 -17.38
CA MET A 239 -2.82 8.33 -16.26
C MET A 239 -3.60 7.84 -15.05
N THR A 240 -4.73 8.47 -14.73
CA THR A 240 -5.63 8.04 -13.66
C THR A 240 -6.29 6.71 -14.03
N GLY A 241 -6.74 6.54 -15.27
CA GLY A 241 -7.29 5.26 -15.73
C GLY A 241 -6.25 4.14 -15.77
N ILE A 242 -4.98 4.47 -16.03
CA ILE A 242 -3.87 3.52 -15.87
C ILE A 242 -3.70 3.18 -14.38
N HIS A 243 -3.65 4.18 -13.50
CA HIS A 243 -3.41 3.99 -12.06
C HIS A 243 -4.54 3.22 -11.35
N GLN A 244 -5.81 3.52 -11.67
CA GLN A 244 -6.98 2.87 -11.10
C GLN A 244 -7.14 1.41 -11.51
N LYS A 245 -6.61 0.99 -12.67
CA LYS A 245 -6.62 -0.43 -13.08
C LYS A 245 -5.51 -1.26 -12.41
N ILE A 246 -4.60 -0.59 -11.72
CA ILE A 246 -3.37 -1.15 -11.16
C ILE A 246 -3.48 -1.34 -9.64
N ASN A 247 -4.19 -0.44 -8.98
CA ASN A 247 -4.58 -0.56 -7.58
C ASN A 247 -5.87 -1.37 -7.47
#